data_AF-A0A7G4RGV8-F1
#
_entry.id   AF-A0A7G4RGV8-F1
#
_cell.length_a   1.000
_cell.length_b   1.000
_cell.length_c   1.000
_cell.angle_alpha   90.00
_cell.angle_beta   90.00
_cell.angle_gamma   90.00
#
_symmetry.space_group_name_H-M   'P 1'
#
loop_
_entity.id
_entity.type
_entity.pdbx_description
1 polymer ?
#
loop_
_entity_poly.entity_id
_entity_poly.type
_entity_poly.pdbx_seq_one_letter_code
_entity_poly.pdbx_strand_id
1 'polypeptide(L)'
;MNRKNLFKPILVLFFGLILASCNNKLPPGEYDSNEVGKIKKVIPGTIISKRPVNLHRNTSNITKGSTSFEDNGYNQSHGVEYVIKLNSGGIISVVQAEDLKLKTKQKILVIYGKNTRVVADNGSDTY
;
A
#
# COMPACT_ATOMS: atom_id res chain seq x y z
N MET A 1 -30.40 -52.75 9.06
CA MET A 1 -29.15 -51.94 8.99
C MET A 1 -28.90 -51.53 7.54
N ASN A 2 -29.28 -50.31 7.14
CA ASN A 2 -29.04 -49.81 5.77
C ASN A 2 -28.34 -48.43 5.86
N ARG A 3 -27.03 -48.45 6.12
CA ARG A 3 -26.18 -47.28 6.45
C ARG A 3 -25.71 -46.47 5.22
N LYS A 4 -26.41 -46.55 4.09
CA LYS A 4 -25.93 -46.01 2.80
C LYS A 4 -26.37 -44.56 2.51
N ASN A 5 -27.32 -44.02 3.29
CA ASN A 5 -27.90 -42.69 3.04
C ASN A 5 -27.42 -41.61 4.02
N LEU A 6 -26.59 -41.95 5.02
CA LEU A 6 -26.00 -41.01 5.97
C LEU A 6 -24.63 -40.45 5.51
N PHE A 7 -24.02 -41.01 4.46
CA PHE A 7 -22.74 -40.56 3.92
C PHE A 7 -22.85 -39.47 2.84
N LYS A 8 -24.03 -39.29 2.24
CA LYS A 8 -24.28 -38.27 1.22
C LYS A 8 -24.21 -36.81 1.73
N PRO A 9 -24.68 -36.45 2.94
CA PRO A 9 -24.59 -35.06 3.40
C PRO A 9 -23.16 -34.66 3.82
N ILE A 10 -22.33 -35.62 4.24
CA ILE A 10 -20.94 -35.38 4.66
C ILE A 10 -20.03 -35.01 3.49
N LEU A 11 -20.25 -35.60 2.31
CA LEU A 11 -19.48 -35.29 1.09
C LEU A 11 -19.78 -33.87 0.56
N VAL A 12 -21.02 -33.42 0.70
CA VAL A 12 -21.45 -32.06 0.29
C VAL A 12 -20.95 -30.99 1.27
N LEU A 13 -20.89 -31.32 2.56
CA LEU A 13 -20.38 -30.40 3.59
C LEU A 13 -18.86 -30.15 3.45
N PHE A 14 -18.08 -31.16 3.04
CA PHE A 14 -16.62 -31.06 2.92
C PHE A 14 -16.18 -30.30 1.66
N PHE A 15 -16.98 -30.31 0.59
CA PHE A 15 -16.70 -29.59 -0.65
C PHE A 15 -16.96 -28.08 -0.54
N GLY A 16 -17.72 -27.64 0.48
CA GLY A 16 -17.97 -26.22 0.75
C GLY A 16 -16.81 -25.49 1.44
N LEU A 17 -15.84 -26.20 2.03
CA LEU A 17 -14.82 -25.59 2.90
C LEU A 17 -13.52 -25.16 2.19
N ILE A 18 -13.39 -25.39 0.89
CA ILE A 18 -12.10 -25.25 0.16
C ILE A 18 -11.96 -23.91 -0.57
N LEU A 19 -12.98 -23.04 -0.54
CA LEU A 19 -12.95 -21.75 -1.28
C LEU A 19 -12.46 -20.55 -0.45
N ALA A 20 -11.97 -20.76 0.78
CA ALA A 20 -11.29 -19.71 1.54
C ALA A 20 -9.79 -19.68 1.19
N SER A 21 -9.44 -19.23 -0.02
CA SER A 21 -8.04 -19.03 -0.40
C SER A 21 -7.77 -17.60 -0.86
N CYS A 22 -7.09 -16.89 0.03
CA CYS A 22 -6.09 -15.83 -0.17
C CYS A 22 -6.45 -14.56 -0.96
N ASN A 23 -6.77 -13.51 -0.19
CA ASN A 23 -6.55 -12.12 -0.59
C ASN A 23 -5.05 -11.78 -0.47
N ASN A 24 -4.34 -11.65 -1.59
CA ASN A 24 -2.98 -11.09 -1.61
C ASN A 24 -3.04 -9.55 -1.67
N LYS A 25 -3.65 -8.93 -0.66
CA LYS A 25 -3.49 -7.48 -0.47
C LYS A 25 -2.23 -7.27 0.35
N LEU A 26 -1.11 -7.11 -0.35
CA LEU A 26 0.19 -6.82 0.27
C LEU A 26 0.03 -5.53 1.12
N PRO A 27 0.27 -5.59 2.43
CA PRO A 27 0.20 -4.41 3.29
C PRO A 27 1.27 -3.38 2.90
N PRO A 28 1.05 -2.09 3.19
CA PRO A 28 2.07 -1.06 2.98
C PRO A 28 3.30 -1.41 3.82
N GLY A 29 4.44 -1.65 3.15
CA GLY A 29 5.70 -2.04 3.80
C GLY A 29 6.39 -3.26 3.17
N GLU A 30 5.71 -4.00 2.29
CA GLU A 30 6.31 -5.15 1.62
C GLU A 30 7.30 -4.73 0.52
N TYR A 31 8.38 -5.49 0.40
CA TYR A 31 9.40 -5.35 -0.64
C TYR A 31 9.36 -6.60 -1.51
N ASP A 32 9.52 -6.42 -2.82
CA ASP A 32 9.75 -7.54 -3.73
C ASP A 32 11.09 -8.20 -3.36
N SER A 33 11.11 -9.52 -3.23
CA SER A 33 12.34 -10.27 -2.98
C SER A 33 13.40 -10.04 -4.06
N ASN A 34 12.96 -9.67 -5.28
CA ASN A 34 13.83 -9.29 -6.39
C ASN A 34 14.48 -7.90 -6.23
N GLU A 35 14.06 -7.09 -5.25
CA GLU A 35 14.67 -5.79 -4.93
C GLU A 35 15.72 -5.88 -3.81
N VAL A 36 15.84 -7.03 -3.14
CA VAL A 36 16.84 -7.25 -2.09
C VAL A 36 18.25 -7.13 -2.68
N GLY A 37 19.12 -6.35 -2.02
CA GLY A 37 20.51 -6.13 -2.45
C GLY A 37 20.70 -5.11 -3.57
N LYS A 38 19.63 -4.52 -4.13
CA LYS A 38 19.72 -3.47 -5.14
C LYS A 38 19.78 -2.08 -4.51
N ILE A 39 20.69 -1.24 -4.99
CA ILE A 39 20.81 0.16 -4.57
C ILE A 39 19.66 0.96 -5.18
N LYS A 40 19.03 1.83 -4.37
CA LYS A 40 18.04 2.81 -4.82
C LYS A 40 18.65 4.20 -4.84
N LYS A 41 18.21 5.04 -5.78
CA LYS A 41 18.62 6.45 -5.82
C LYS A 41 17.91 7.21 -4.70
N VAL A 42 18.66 7.87 -3.84
CA VAL A 42 18.13 8.69 -2.74
C VAL A 42 18.57 10.13 -2.92
N ILE A 43 17.63 11.09 -2.79
CA ILE A 43 17.91 12.52 -2.90
C ILE A 43 17.41 13.23 -1.63
N PRO A 44 18.26 14.01 -0.94
CA PRO A 44 17.82 14.79 0.21
C PRO A 44 16.99 16.00 -0.21
N GLY A 45 16.05 16.38 0.65
CA GLY A 45 15.21 17.56 0.45
C GLY A 45 14.50 18.00 1.72
N THR A 46 13.68 19.04 1.57
CA THR A 46 12.90 19.63 2.65
C THR A 46 11.45 19.77 2.23
N ILE A 47 10.53 19.40 3.12
CA ILE A 47 9.09 19.60 2.90
C ILE A 47 8.78 21.09 2.97
N ILE A 48 8.29 21.67 1.87
CA ILE A 48 7.88 23.08 1.82
C ILE A 48 6.39 23.26 2.04
N SER A 49 5.56 22.26 1.71
CA SER A 49 4.12 22.27 1.95
C SER A 49 3.58 20.84 2.04
N LYS A 50 2.43 20.68 2.71
CA LYS A 50 1.66 19.44 2.69
C LYS A 50 0.18 19.72 2.67
N ARG A 51 -0.60 18.86 2.02
CA ARG A 51 -2.06 18.92 2.02
C ARG A 51 -2.69 17.52 2.08
N PRO A 52 -3.83 17.35 2.77
CA PRO A 52 -4.59 16.11 2.70
C PRO A 52 -5.16 15.92 1.29
N VAL A 53 -5.20 14.68 0.82
CA VAL A 53 -5.76 14.29 -0.47
C VAL A 53 -6.57 13.00 -0.34
N ASN A 54 -7.59 12.87 -1.18
CA ASN A 54 -8.38 11.65 -1.25
C ASN A 54 -7.82 10.74 -2.35
N LEU A 55 -7.47 9.51 -1.99
CA LEU A 55 -7.00 8.51 -2.95
C LEU A 55 -8.18 7.68 -3.43
N HIS A 56 -8.39 7.72 -4.74
CA HIS A 56 -9.36 6.86 -5.40
C HIS A 56 -8.66 5.58 -5.83
N ARG A 57 -9.16 4.43 -5.37
CA ARG A 57 -8.74 3.14 -5.93
C ARG A 57 -9.45 2.97 -7.27
N ASN A 58 -8.74 3.17 -8.37
CA ASN A 58 -9.28 2.82 -9.68
C ASN A 58 -9.33 1.29 -9.80
N THR A 59 -10.54 0.73 -9.73
CA THR A 59 -10.82 -0.71 -9.85
C THR A 59 -10.95 -1.18 -11.30
N SER A 60 -10.55 -0.39 -12.30
CA SER A 60 -10.73 -0.70 -13.72
C SER A 60 -9.97 -1.93 -14.24
N ASN A 61 -9.08 -2.53 -13.45
CA ASN A 61 -8.37 -3.79 -13.79
C ASN A 61 -8.76 -4.98 -12.90
N ILE A 62 -9.85 -4.89 -12.13
CA ILE A 62 -10.41 -6.06 -11.44
C ILE A 62 -11.35 -6.76 -12.43
N THR A 63 -10.88 -7.85 -13.03
CA THR A 63 -11.72 -8.80 -13.76
C THR A 63 -12.95 -9.14 -12.93
N LYS A 64 -14.13 -8.80 -13.47
CA LYS A 64 -15.46 -9.13 -12.93
C LYS A 64 -15.54 -10.62 -12.58
N GLY A 65 -15.31 -10.93 -11.31
CA GLY A 65 -15.23 -12.30 -10.83
C GLY A 65 -15.27 -12.39 -9.31
N SER A 66 -16.01 -11.51 -8.67
CA SER A 66 -16.39 -11.67 -7.26
C SER A 66 -17.70 -10.92 -7.05
N THR A 67 -18.77 -11.65 -6.79
CA THR A 67 -20.05 -11.12 -6.29
C THR A 67 -19.76 -10.33 -5.01
N SER A 68 -19.54 -9.02 -5.15
CA SER A 68 -19.39 -8.11 -4.04
C SER A 68 -20.74 -7.99 -3.36
N PHE A 69 -20.84 -8.49 -2.13
CA PHE A 69 -21.67 -7.82 -1.14
C PHE A 69 -21.31 -6.35 -1.23
N GLU A 70 -22.31 -5.55 -1.53
CA GLU A 70 -22.16 -4.14 -1.84
C GLU A 70 -21.52 -3.42 -0.66
N ASP A 71 -20.21 -3.18 -0.74
CA ASP A 71 -19.57 -2.15 0.08
C ASP A 71 -19.84 -0.80 -0.60
N ASN A 72 -21.11 -0.38 -0.53
CA ASN A 72 -21.59 0.95 -0.91
C ASN A 72 -21.09 1.98 0.10
N GLY A 73 -19.78 2.17 0.18
CA GLY A 73 -19.18 2.95 1.24
C GLY A 73 -17.76 3.37 0.92
N TYR A 74 -17.58 4.10 -0.18
CA TYR A 74 -16.51 5.09 -0.32
C TYR A 74 -15.20 4.72 0.42
N ASN A 75 -14.48 3.71 -0.08
CA ASN A 75 -13.16 3.33 0.44
C ASN A 75 -12.12 4.42 0.08
N GLN A 76 -12.33 5.64 0.61
CA GLN A 76 -11.44 6.79 0.59
C GLN A 76 -10.20 6.38 1.37
N SER A 77 -9.17 5.93 0.66
CA SER A 77 -7.85 5.88 1.30
C SER A 77 -7.40 7.34 1.40
N HIS A 78 -7.27 7.87 2.61
CA HIS A 78 -6.74 9.22 2.79
C HIS A 78 -5.22 9.20 2.63
N GLY A 79 -4.70 10.23 1.96
CA GLY A 79 -3.28 10.42 1.76
C GLY A 79 -2.88 11.86 2.07
N VAL A 80 -1.58 12.07 2.12
CA VAL A 80 -0.98 13.40 2.24
C VAL A 80 -0.07 13.61 1.04
N GLU A 81 -0.28 14.72 0.34
CA GLU A 81 0.62 15.18 -0.69
C GLU A 81 1.68 16.11 -0.08
N TYR A 82 2.95 15.77 -0.27
CA TYR A 82 4.09 16.57 0.16
C TYR A 82 4.71 17.27 -1.03
N VAL A 83 4.79 18.60 -0.95
CA VAL A 83 5.62 19.38 -1.86
C VAL A 83 7.00 19.51 -1.24
N ILE A 84 8.02 19.10 -1.99
CA ILE A 84 9.39 18.93 -1.52
C ILE A 84 10.30 19.78 -2.39
N LYS A 85 11.13 20.60 -1.74
CA LYS A 85 12.28 21.23 -2.37
C LYS A 85 13.48 20.30 -2.20
N LEU A 86 13.98 19.77 -3.29
CA LEU A 86 15.21 18.98 -3.31
C LEU A 86 16.41 19.88 -3.07
N ASN A 87 17.47 19.34 -2.48
CA ASN A 87 18.71 20.10 -2.27
C ASN A 87 19.38 20.52 -3.59
N SER A 88 19.06 19.84 -4.69
CA SER A 88 19.45 20.22 -6.05
C SER A 88 18.73 21.48 -6.58
N GLY A 89 17.75 22.01 -5.85
CA GLY A 89 16.95 23.17 -6.23
C GLY A 89 15.62 22.84 -6.92
N GLY A 90 15.44 21.60 -7.37
CA GLY A 90 14.19 21.13 -7.98
C GLY A 90 13.04 21.04 -6.98
N ILE A 91 11.80 21.18 -7.46
CA ILE A 91 10.58 20.99 -6.66
C ILE A 91 9.83 19.78 -7.19
N ILE A 92 9.42 18.88 -6.30
CA ILE A 92 8.63 17.70 -6.64
C ILE A 92 7.42 17.60 -5.72
N SER A 93 6.39 16.87 -6.17
CA SER A 93 5.24 16.48 -5.36
C SER A 93 5.18 14.96 -5.23
N VAL A 94 4.99 14.46 -4.00
CA VAL A 94 4.85 13.02 -3.72
C VAL A 94 3.67 12.80 -2.79
N VAL A 95 2.78 11.88 -3.17
CA VAL A 95 1.64 11.47 -2.37
C VAL A 95 1.99 10.20 -1.59
N GLN A 96 1.70 10.19 -0.29
CA GLN A 96 1.85 9.03 0.57
C GLN A 96 0.60 8.79 1.41
N ALA A 97 0.54 7.63 2.06
CA ALA A 97 -0.47 7.34 3.06
C ALA A 97 -0.33 8.29 4.26
N GLU A 98 -1.44 8.51 4.97
CA GLU A 98 -1.52 9.46 6.09
C GLU A 98 -0.77 8.98 7.37
N ASP A 99 -0.32 7.73 7.40
CA ASP A 99 0.43 7.14 8.52
C ASP A 99 1.75 7.88 8.80
N LEU A 100 2.38 8.42 7.75
CA LEU A 100 3.65 9.10 7.86
C LEU A 100 3.46 10.58 8.24
N LYS A 101 3.45 10.87 9.55
CA LYS A 101 3.22 12.23 10.10
C LYS A 101 4.40 13.20 9.92
N LEU A 102 4.89 13.40 8.69
CA LEU A 102 5.95 14.36 8.38
C LEU A 102 5.44 15.81 8.56
N LYS A 103 6.35 16.69 9.00
CA LYS A 103 6.11 18.11 9.25
C LYS A 103 6.65 18.98 8.12
N THR A 104 6.08 20.17 7.96
CA THR A 104 6.68 21.20 7.08
C THR A 104 8.04 21.62 7.65
N LYS A 105 8.96 22.03 6.77
CA LYS A 105 10.37 22.34 7.05
C LYS A 105 11.22 21.17 7.55
N GLN A 106 10.66 19.96 7.63
CA GLN A 106 11.39 18.76 8.01
C GLN A 106 12.34 18.33 6.89
N LYS A 107 13.59 17.98 7.25
CA LYS A 107 14.54 17.31 6.36
C LYS A 107 14.08 15.89 6.10
N ILE A 108 14.11 15.50 4.83
CA ILE A 108 13.64 14.20 4.37
C ILE A 108 14.57 13.62 3.32
N LEU A 109 14.42 12.33 3.10
CA LEU A 109 15.07 11.61 2.01
C LEU A 109 13.99 11.12 1.04
N VAL A 110 14.19 11.39 -0.25
CA VAL A 110 13.34 10.91 -1.34
C VAL A 110 14.00 9.67 -1.94
N ILE A 111 13.37 8.52 -1.78
CA ILE A 111 13.84 7.22 -2.28
C ILE A 111 13.09 6.92 -3.58
N TYR A 112 13.82 6.89 -4.69
CA TYR A 112 13.31 6.52 -6.00
C TYR A 112 13.34 5.00 -6.18
N GLY A 113 12.32 4.45 -6.84
CA GLY A 113 12.18 3.04 -7.18
C GLY A 113 10.90 2.81 -7.98
N LYS A 114 10.35 1.59 -7.94
CA LYS A 114 9.02 1.29 -8.53
C LYS A 114 7.92 2.20 -7.97
N ASN A 115 8.00 2.51 -6.67
CA ASN A 115 7.18 3.50 -5.99
C ASN A 115 8.11 4.48 -5.26
N THR A 116 7.88 5.78 -5.43
CA THR A 116 8.62 6.81 -4.69
C THR A 116 8.19 6.81 -3.23
N ARG A 117 9.16 6.84 -2.31
CA ARG A 117 8.92 6.93 -0.87
C ARG A 117 9.65 8.13 -0.30
N VAL A 118 8.99 8.88 0.56
CA VAL A 118 9.58 9.96 1.37
C VAL A 118 9.72 9.42 2.78
N VAL A 119 10.86 9.67 3.42
CA VAL A 119 11.12 9.27 4.80
C VAL A 119 11.78 10.43 5.55
N ALA A 120 11.59 10.48 6.86
CA ALA A 120 12.26 11.45 7.71
C ALA A 120 13.78 11.24 7.68
N ASP A 121 14.54 12.32 7.57
CA ASP A 121 15.99 12.29 7.74
C ASP A 121 16.32 12.40 9.24
N ASN A 122 16.25 11.27 9.94
CA ASN A 122 16.41 11.18 11.39
C ASN A 122 17.85 10.93 11.84
N GLY A 123 18.85 11.00 10.95
CA GLY A 123 20.21 10.61 11.30
C GLY A 123 21.24 10.85 10.21
N SER A 124 21.69 12.10 10.08
CA SER A 124 23.04 12.44 9.62
C SER A 124 23.90 13.08 10.71
N ASP A 125 23.40 13.19 11.94
CA ASP A 125 24.08 13.93 13.03
C ASP A 125 24.88 13.01 13.98
N THR A 126 24.96 11.72 13.68
CA THR A 126 25.70 10.75 14.50
C THR A 126 26.43 9.73 13.63
N TYR A 127 27.45 10.16 12.89
CA TYR A 127 28.64 9.36 12.54
C TYR A 127 29.81 10.29 12.23
#